data_AF-A0A968GYJ9-F1
#
_entry.id   AF-A0A968GYJ9-F1
#
_cell.length_a   1.000
_cell.length_b   1.000
_cell.length_c   1.000
_cell.angle_alpha   90.00
_cell.angle_beta   90.00
_cell.angle_gamma   90.00
#
_symmetry.space_group_name_H-M   'P 1'
#
loop_
_entity.id
_entity.type
_entity.pdbx_description
1 polymer ?
#
loop_
_entity_poly.entity_id
_entity_poly.type
_entity_poly.pdbx_seq_one_letter_code
_entity_poly.pdbx_strand_id
1 'polypeptide(L)'
;MRYLPYYSFCKVFVNSTNVEVTDSTVALGVQLRIEVTFNNPNSTSRTIKGRIVIDRNKTSNYDFDQTSSSSLIAGNGNLKFTFLYTPVSAGSYYGASGTLTNVNNNFITTDGTGWFSSPLFTIVPSPPALSSPADLSKDVSTTPSLNWSPSSGATSYQVQVSASSSFGNLIFNQSEISVASINVTPALSDGTTYFWRVNASNLGGTSNWSTTRSFTTTINETRIPTIDFSGLKWNVSSGFSGPGPNNWLNGIKSVWIDNSGSLHLKIRKIGEKWYCSGITAQDTMGYGEYSFSLSSDVELYDPNIIVGLFIYENDTKEIDIEFSRWGDAGSNAGWYVVQPASPINSNSFSLNLQGQPSTHKFTWTKDSLKFQSYFASGQLIKEWIYKGPNIPVQNQMKPHINFWLMSGLAPKNQNEAEFVISNFKYISSLLLDVDSNGKVIPTEYRLFQNYPNPFNPGTVISYRLPVISKVTLKVYDFLGREISTLVDEEQQPGSYNSQFSIQNSQLSSSIYFYRLQAGEFSQTKKMILLK
;
A
#
# COMPACT_ATOMS: atom_id res chain seq x y z
N MET A 1 -41.75 -12.74 -63.82
CA MET A 1 -42.85 -11.86 -63.38
C MET A 1 -43.53 -12.52 -62.19
N ARG A 2 -43.70 -11.81 -61.06
CA ARG A 2 -44.47 -12.33 -59.92
C ARG A 2 -45.95 -12.18 -60.27
N TYR A 3 -46.70 -13.28 -60.36
CA TYR A 3 -48.12 -13.29 -60.71
C TYR A 3 -49.06 -13.42 -59.51
N LEU A 4 -48.49 -13.74 -58.35
CA LEU A 4 -49.18 -13.92 -57.08
C LEU A 4 -48.66 -12.89 -56.07
N PRO A 5 -49.44 -12.58 -55.01
CA PRO A 5 -49.01 -11.68 -53.95
C PRO A 5 -47.67 -12.09 -53.35
N TYR A 6 -46.85 -11.09 -53.03
CA TYR A 6 -45.45 -11.29 -52.63
C TYR A 6 -45.01 -10.26 -51.57
N TYR A 7 -43.92 -10.58 -50.85
CA TYR A 7 -43.26 -9.70 -49.89
C TYR A 7 -42.57 -8.51 -50.57
N SER A 8 -42.82 -7.31 -50.05
CA SER A 8 -42.22 -6.06 -50.51
C SER A 8 -41.07 -5.60 -49.60
N PHE A 9 -41.38 -5.14 -48.38
CA PHE A 9 -40.40 -4.69 -47.41
C PHE A 9 -40.87 -4.93 -45.97
N CYS A 10 -39.93 -4.87 -45.03
CA CYS A 10 -40.15 -5.03 -43.60
C CYS A 10 -39.61 -3.81 -42.87
N LYS A 11 -40.35 -3.29 -41.88
CA LYS A 11 -39.90 -2.25 -40.96
C LYS A 11 -40.08 -2.71 -39.52
N VAL A 12 -39.18 -2.30 -38.64
CA VAL A 12 -39.22 -2.64 -37.22
C VAL A 12 -39.34 -1.36 -36.42
N PHE A 13 -40.25 -1.34 -35.46
CA PHE A 13 -40.47 -0.22 -34.56
C PHE A 13 -40.39 -0.67 -33.12
N VAL A 14 -39.90 0.19 -32.23
CA VAL A 14 -40.12 0.02 -30.79
C VAL A 14 -41.61 0.24 -30.51
N ASN A 15 -42.30 -0.77 -29.98
CA ASN A 15 -43.77 -0.75 -29.91
C ASN A 15 -44.31 0.39 -29.03
N SER A 16 -43.62 0.71 -27.94
CA SER A 16 -44.05 1.73 -26.97
C SER A 16 -43.84 3.16 -27.45
N THR A 17 -42.80 3.44 -28.23
CA THR A 17 -42.43 4.80 -28.67
C THR A 17 -42.77 5.07 -30.13
N ASN A 18 -43.10 4.02 -30.89
CA ASN A 18 -43.33 4.06 -32.32
C ASN A 18 -42.13 4.59 -33.15
N VAL A 19 -40.92 4.54 -32.57
CA VAL A 19 -39.66 4.91 -33.23
C VAL A 19 -39.20 3.76 -34.11
N GLU A 20 -38.86 4.04 -35.38
CA GLU A 20 -38.30 3.06 -36.33
C GLU A 20 -36.88 2.67 -35.93
N VAL A 21 -36.57 1.37 -35.94
CA VAL A 21 -35.23 0.84 -35.66
C VAL A 21 -34.39 0.92 -36.94
N THR A 22 -33.74 2.05 -37.18
CA THR A 22 -32.89 2.29 -38.37
C THR A 22 -31.47 1.76 -38.21
N ASP A 23 -30.95 1.79 -36.98
CA ASP A 23 -29.54 1.51 -36.68
C ASP A 23 -29.34 0.06 -36.19
N SER A 24 -30.42 -0.73 -36.24
CA SER A 24 -30.45 -2.14 -35.82
C SER A 24 -30.09 -2.38 -34.36
N THR A 25 -30.22 -1.42 -33.45
CA THR A 25 -29.88 -1.64 -32.02
C THR A 25 -31.09 -1.45 -31.13
N VAL A 26 -31.37 -2.46 -30.28
CA VAL A 26 -32.45 -2.42 -29.30
C VAL A 26 -31.98 -3.04 -27.99
N ALA A 27 -32.43 -2.50 -26.85
CA ALA A 27 -32.22 -3.11 -25.55
C ALA A 27 -33.00 -4.43 -25.40
N LEU A 28 -32.44 -5.38 -24.66
CA LEU A 28 -33.06 -6.67 -24.38
C LEU A 28 -34.43 -6.50 -23.69
N GLY A 29 -35.42 -7.29 -24.10
CA GLY A 29 -36.76 -7.30 -23.50
C GLY A 29 -37.70 -6.17 -23.96
N VAL A 30 -37.25 -5.28 -24.85
CA VAL A 30 -38.13 -4.28 -25.48
C VAL A 30 -39.04 -4.97 -26.50
N GLN A 31 -40.35 -4.76 -26.39
CA GLN A 31 -41.31 -5.28 -27.37
C GLN A 31 -41.19 -4.51 -28.69
N LEU A 32 -41.02 -5.27 -29.78
CA LEU A 32 -40.91 -4.78 -31.13
C LEU A 32 -42.22 -4.99 -31.89
N ARG A 33 -42.52 -4.02 -32.76
CA ARG A 33 -43.62 -4.05 -33.72
C ARG A 33 -43.02 -4.17 -35.11
N ILE A 34 -43.23 -5.33 -35.73
CA ILE A 34 -42.67 -5.69 -37.02
C ILE A 34 -43.78 -5.55 -38.04
N GLU A 35 -43.59 -4.60 -38.95
CA GLU A 35 -44.51 -4.31 -40.03
C GLU A 35 -44.00 -4.92 -41.33
N VAL A 36 -44.76 -5.83 -41.90
CA VAL A 36 -44.43 -6.50 -43.16
C VAL A 36 -45.44 -6.10 -44.23
N THR A 37 -44.95 -5.49 -45.31
CA THR A 37 -45.78 -5.05 -46.43
C THR A 37 -45.70 -6.04 -47.59
N PHE A 38 -46.86 -6.41 -48.12
CA PHE A 38 -47.04 -7.31 -49.24
C PHE A 38 -47.72 -6.58 -50.40
N ASN A 39 -47.35 -6.90 -51.63
CA ASN A 39 -47.93 -6.32 -52.84
C ASN A 39 -48.69 -7.37 -53.63
N ASN A 40 -49.82 -6.99 -54.21
CA ASN A 40 -50.53 -7.80 -55.20
C ASN A 40 -50.29 -7.22 -56.60
N PRO A 41 -49.50 -7.88 -57.46
CA PRO A 41 -49.22 -7.40 -58.80
C PRO A 41 -50.38 -7.63 -59.79
N ASN A 42 -51.43 -8.34 -59.38
CA ASN A 42 -52.56 -8.70 -60.25
C ASN A 42 -53.70 -7.68 -60.09
N SER A 43 -54.45 -7.42 -61.16
CA SER A 43 -55.66 -6.57 -61.14
C SER A 43 -56.81 -7.15 -60.30
N THR A 44 -56.78 -8.45 -60.01
CA THR A 44 -57.78 -9.14 -59.19
C THR A 44 -57.33 -9.23 -57.74
N SER A 45 -58.23 -8.92 -56.81
CA SER A 45 -58.00 -9.07 -55.38
C SER A 45 -57.73 -10.53 -54.99
N ARG A 46 -56.92 -10.73 -53.96
CA ARG A 46 -56.56 -12.06 -53.42
C ARG A 46 -56.71 -12.07 -51.92
N THR A 47 -57.08 -13.22 -51.36
CA THR A 47 -57.03 -13.41 -49.90
C THR A 47 -55.68 -14.00 -49.54
N ILE A 48 -54.93 -13.34 -48.65
CA ILE A 48 -53.58 -13.73 -48.26
C ILE A 48 -53.41 -13.82 -46.75
N LYS A 49 -52.39 -14.57 -46.31
CA LYS A 49 -51.79 -14.49 -44.97
C LYS A 49 -50.31 -14.12 -45.13
N GLY A 50 -49.83 -13.20 -44.30
CA GLY A 50 -48.42 -12.89 -44.19
C GLY A 50 -47.76 -13.78 -43.14
N ARG A 51 -46.56 -14.30 -43.43
CA ARG A 51 -45.71 -14.99 -42.46
C ARG A 51 -44.42 -14.20 -42.24
N ILE A 52 -43.98 -14.15 -40.99
CA ILE A 52 -42.65 -13.65 -40.62
C ILE A 52 -41.95 -14.71 -39.77
N VAL A 53 -40.68 -14.91 -40.08
CA VAL A 53 -39.76 -15.76 -39.34
C VAL A 53 -38.58 -14.91 -38.90
N ILE A 54 -38.12 -15.09 -37.67
CA ILE A 54 -36.93 -14.42 -37.13
C ILE A 54 -36.08 -15.45 -36.42
N ASP A 55 -34.77 -15.42 -36.70
CA ASP A 55 -33.80 -16.28 -36.02
C ASP A 55 -32.43 -15.61 -35.95
N ARG A 56 -31.69 -15.87 -34.88
CA ARG A 56 -30.29 -15.42 -34.74
C ARG A 56 -29.32 -16.22 -35.59
N ASN A 57 -29.61 -17.51 -35.79
CA ASN A 57 -28.66 -18.46 -36.39
C ASN A 57 -28.98 -18.82 -37.85
N LYS A 58 -30.07 -18.28 -38.42
CA LYS A 58 -30.56 -18.62 -39.76
C LYS A 58 -30.84 -20.12 -39.95
N THR A 59 -31.20 -20.81 -38.87
CA THR A 59 -31.49 -22.26 -38.83
C THR A 59 -32.97 -22.53 -39.02
N SER A 60 -33.39 -23.80 -39.03
CA SER A 60 -34.81 -24.18 -39.09
C SER A 60 -35.55 -24.11 -37.74
N ASN A 61 -34.84 -23.88 -36.63
CA ASN A 61 -35.41 -23.71 -35.30
C ASN A 61 -35.47 -22.21 -34.98
N TYR A 62 -36.58 -21.57 -35.34
CA TYR A 62 -36.71 -20.12 -35.31
C TYR A 62 -36.98 -19.56 -33.90
N ASP A 63 -36.34 -18.44 -33.56
CA ASP A 63 -36.64 -17.66 -32.34
C ASP A 63 -38.06 -17.05 -32.38
N PHE A 64 -38.63 -16.84 -33.57
CA PHE A 64 -40.00 -16.38 -33.79
C PHE A 64 -40.53 -16.85 -35.15
N ASP A 65 -41.74 -17.42 -35.18
CA ASP A 65 -42.44 -17.79 -36.41
C ASP A 65 -43.93 -17.54 -36.22
N GLN A 66 -44.48 -16.62 -37.00
CA GLN A 66 -45.89 -16.23 -36.90
C GLN A 66 -46.50 -16.07 -38.29
N THR A 67 -47.74 -16.53 -38.43
CA THR A 67 -48.56 -16.34 -39.63
C THR A 67 -49.82 -15.57 -39.24
N SER A 68 -50.14 -14.51 -39.99
CA SER A 68 -51.29 -13.66 -39.72
C SER A 68 -52.61 -14.37 -39.99
N SER A 69 -53.70 -13.81 -39.46
CA SER A 69 -55.04 -14.05 -39.98
C SER A 69 -55.12 -13.68 -41.47
N SER A 70 -56.06 -14.30 -42.19
CA SER A 70 -56.25 -14.00 -43.61
C SER A 70 -56.91 -12.64 -43.82
N SER A 71 -56.52 -11.94 -44.86
CA SER A 71 -57.12 -10.65 -45.24
C SER A 71 -57.09 -10.48 -46.76
N LEU A 72 -58.04 -9.70 -47.28
CA LEU A 72 -58.12 -9.39 -48.71
C LEU A 72 -57.09 -8.31 -49.07
N ILE A 73 -56.19 -8.59 -50.00
CA ILE A 73 -55.36 -7.59 -50.66
C ILE A 73 -56.02 -7.21 -51.99
N ALA A 74 -56.27 -5.91 -52.20
CA ALA A 74 -56.89 -5.41 -53.42
C ALA A 74 -56.02 -5.70 -54.65
N GLY A 75 -56.66 -5.75 -55.83
CA GLY A 75 -55.93 -5.79 -57.09
C GLY A 75 -55.04 -4.56 -57.26
N ASN A 76 -53.79 -4.76 -57.72
CA ASN A 76 -52.75 -3.72 -57.80
C ASN A 76 -52.50 -2.98 -56.46
N GLY A 77 -52.91 -3.55 -55.33
CA GLY A 77 -52.82 -2.95 -54.00
C GLY A 77 -51.64 -3.48 -53.18
N ASN A 78 -51.47 -2.88 -52.01
CA ASN A 78 -50.60 -3.39 -50.96
C ASN A 78 -51.41 -3.70 -49.69
N LEU A 79 -50.87 -4.56 -48.83
CA LEU A 79 -51.43 -4.87 -47.53
C LEU A 79 -50.30 -5.01 -46.51
N LYS A 80 -50.51 -4.48 -45.31
CA LYS A 80 -49.54 -4.52 -44.21
C LYS A 80 -50.05 -5.44 -43.11
N PHE A 81 -49.20 -6.35 -42.65
CA PHE A 81 -49.43 -7.12 -41.44
C PHE A 81 -48.46 -6.69 -40.34
N THR A 82 -48.95 -6.72 -39.10
CA THR A 82 -48.18 -6.34 -37.91
C THR A 82 -47.97 -7.56 -37.03
N PHE A 83 -46.74 -7.76 -36.58
CA PHE A 83 -46.35 -8.83 -35.66
C PHE A 83 -45.65 -8.22 -34.45
N LEU A 84 -45.95 -8.74 -33.26
CA LEU A 84 -45.30 -8.32 -32.02
C LEU A 84 -44.28 -9.37 -31.59
N TYR A 85 -43.05 -8.95 -31.33
CA TYR A 85 -41.99 -9.84 -30.87
C TYR A 85 -41.20 -9.17 -29.74
N THR A 86 -40.95 -9.91 -28.65
CA THR A 86 -40.09 -9.47 -27.55
C THR A 86 -38.86 -10.37 -27.51
N PRO A 87 -37.70 -9.90 -27.98
CA PRO A 87 -36.46 -10.68 -27.95
C PRO A 87 -36.02 -11.01 -26.52
N VAL A 88 -35.69 -12.28 -26.27
CA VAL A 88 -35.28 -12.80 -24.96
C VAL A 88 -33.77 -13.09 -24.87
N SER A 89 -33.01 -12.78 -25.90
CA SER A 89 -31.55 -12.98 -25.91
C SER A 89 -30.82 -11.90 -26.69
N ALA A 90 -29.55 -11.69 -26.37
CA ALA A 90 -28.68 -10.81 -27.12
C ALA A 90 -28.27 -11.44 -28.46
N GLY A 91 -27.88 -10.59 -29.42
CA GLY A 91 -27.39 -11.00 -30.73
C GLY A 91 -28.15 -10.38 -31.89
N SER A 92 -27.68 -10.66 -33.11
CA SER A 92 -28.27 -10.17 -34.35
C SER A 92 -29.40 -11.08 -34.81
N TYR A 93 -30.58 -10.51 -35.02
CA TYR A 93 -31.79 -11.22 -35.42
C TYR A 93 -32.05 -11.01 -36.90
N TYR A 94 -32.07 -12.08 -37.68
CA TYR A 94 -32.35 -12.06 -39.11
C TYR A 94 -33.81 -12.40 -39.36
N GLY A 95 -34.41 -11.76 -40.35
CA GLY A 95 -35.79 -12.03 -40.75
C GLY A 95 -35.89 -12.80 -42.05
N ALA A 96 -37.00 -13.51 -42.23
CA ALA A 96 -37.47 -14.02 -43.52
C ALA A 96 -38.99 -13.89 -43.57
N SER A 97 -39.55 -13.50 -44.72
CA SER A 97 -40.99 -13.39 -44.91
C SER A 97 -41.52 -14.39 -45.93
N GLY A 98 -42.78 -14.80 -45.77
CA GLY A 98 -43.50 -15.63 -46.72
C GLY A 98 -44.93 -15.13 -46.92
N THR A 99 -45.49 -15.43 -48.10
CA THR A 99 -46.87 -15.11 -48.45
C THR A 99 -47.63 -16.40 -48.71
N LEU A 100 -48.73 -16.62 -47.99
CA LEU A 100 -49.67 -17.68 -48.31
C LEU A 100 -50.88 -17.08 -49.01
N THR A 101 -51.15 -17.49 -50.25
CA THR A 101 -52.31 -17.02 -51.03
C THR A 101 -53.37 -18.11 -51.09
N ASN A 102 -54.63 -17.74 -50.90
CA ASN A 102 -55.75 -18.63 -51.11
C ASN A 102 -55.96 -18.86 -52.61
N VAL A 103 -55.76 -20.11 -53.04
CA VAL A 103 -56.02 -20.60 -54.39
C VAL A 103 -56.97 -21.79 -54.27
N ASN A 104 -58.16 -21.69 -54.86
CA ASN A 104 -59.19 -22.74 -54.82
C ASN A 104 -59.51 -23.24 -53.41
N ASN A 105 -59.75 -22.30 -52.47
CA ASN A 105 -60.02 -22.55 -51.04
C ASN A 105 -58.87 -23.17 -50.24
N ASN A 106 -57.66 -23.24 -50.79
CA ASN A 106 -56.47 -23.73 -50.10
C ASN A 106 -55.39 -22.65 -50.04
N PHE A 107 -54.79 -22.44 -48.86
CA PHE A 107 -53.64 -21.54 -48.71
C PHE A 107 -52.35 -22.26 -49.11
N ILE A 108 -51.70 -21.77 -50.17
CA ILE A 108 -50.40 -22.25 -50.63
C ILE A 108 -49.34 -21.16 -50.48
N THR A 109 -48.10 -21.54 -50.22
CA THR A 109 -46.97 -20.60 -50.21
C THR A 109 -46.71 -20.12 -51.63
N THR A 110 -46.89 -18.82 -51.88
CA THR A 110 -46.71 -18.20 -53.21
C THR A 110 -45.47 -17.32 -53.30
N ASP A 111 -44.89 -17.01 -52.15
CA ASP A 111 -43.62 -16.31 -52.01
C ASP A 111 -42.99 -16.71 -50.66
N GLY A 112 -41.67 -16.82 -50.60
CA GLY A 112 -40.92 -17.25 -49.42
C GLY A 112 -39.45 -17.50 -49.78
N THR A 113 -38.53 -17.90 -48.90
CA THR A 113 -38.30 -17.64 -47.46
C THR A 113 -36.78 -17.43 -47.30
N GLY A 114 -36.18 -16.64 -48.19
CA GLY A 114 -34.77 -16.27 -48.09
C GLY A 114 -34.55 -15.35 -46.90
N TRP A 115 -33.49 -15.60 -46.13
CA TRP A 115 -33.06 -14.70 -45.07
C TRP A 115 -32.70 -13.33 -45.65
N PHE A 116 -33.13 -12.27 -44.98
CA PHE A 116 -32.66 -10.93 -45.27
C PHE A 116 -31.12 -10.88 -45.12
N SER A 117 -30.46 -10.08 -45.97
CA SER A 117 -28.99 -10.00 -46.01
C SER A 117 -28.43 -9.39 -44.72
N SER A 118 -29.12 -8.40 -44.18
CA SER A 118 -28.79 -7.71 -42.92
C SER A 118 -29.75 -8.16 -41.81
N PRO A 119 -29.32 -8.10 -40.53
CA PRO A 119 -30.24 -8.30 -39.43
C PRO A 119 -31.36 -7.25 -39.46
N LEU A 120 -32.56 -7.65 -39.03
CA LEU A 120 -33.68 -6.74 -38.82
C LEU A 120 -33.44 -5.81 -37.63
N PHE A 121 -32.79 -6.36 -36.61
CA PHE A 121 -32.36 -5.67 -35.40
C PHE A 121 -31.32 -6.53 -34.69
N THR A 122 -30.61 -5.94 -33.75
CA THR A 122 -29.60 -6.53 -32.91
C THR A 122 -29.87 -6.12 -31.49
N ILE A 123 -29.72 -7.08 -30.58
CA ILE A 123 -29.90 -6.89 -29.15
C ILE A 123 -28.53 -6.79 -28.50
N VAL A 124 -28.28 -5.66 -27.82
CA VAL A 124 -27.04 -5.46 -27.05
C VAL A 124 -26.97 -6.48 -25.90
N PRO A 125 -25.76 -6.84 -25.43
CA PRO A 125 -25.63 -7.72 -24.28
C PRO A 125 -26.25 -7.10 -23.01
N SER A 126 -26.54 -7.91 -22.01
CA SER A 126 -26.85 -7.38 -20.68
C SER A 126 -25.59 -6.77 -20.02
N PRO A 127 -25.73 -5.80 -19.10
CA PRO A 127 -24.62 -5.37 -18.25
C PRO A 127 -24.00 -6.58 -17.51
N PRO A 128 -22.67 -6.70 -17.47
CA PRO A 128 -22.01 -7.79 -16.75
C PRO A 128 -22.31 -7.78 -15.24
N ALA A 129 -22.44 -8.97 -14.64
CA ALA A 129 -22.50 -9.12 -13.19
C ALA A 129 -21.09 -9.27 -12.62
N LEU A 130 -20.67 -8.33 -11.78
CA LEU A 130 -19.31 -8.32 -11.20
C LEU A 130 -19.15 -9.46 -10.18
N SER A 131 -18.00 -10.12 -10.15
CA SER A 131 -17.74 -11.26 -9.25
C SER A 131 -16.61 -10.98 -8.26
N SER A 132 -15.42 -10.60 -8.73
CA SER A 132 -14.24 -10.33 -7.89
C SER A 132 -13.52 -9.05 -8.31
N PRO A 133 -13.04 -8.21 -7.38
CA PRO A 133 -13.22 -8.30 -5.94
C PRO A 133 -14.70 -8.21 -5.50
N ALA A 134 -15.00 -8.77 -4.33
CA ALA A 134 -16.30 -8.58 -3.70
C ALA A 134 -16.52 -7.09 -3.41
N ASP A 135 -17.77 -6.63 -3.41
CA ASP A 135 -18.03 -5.22 -3.11
C ASP A 135 -17.56 -4.87 -1.69
N LEU A 136 -16.94 -3.70 -1.55
CA LEU A 136 -16.36 -3.17 -0.31
C LEU A 136 -15.21 -4.03 0.28
N SER A 137 -14.63 -4.95 -0.50
CA SER A 137 -13.53 -5.79 -0.02
C SER A 137 -12.30 -4.95 0.34
N LYS A 138 -11.67 -5.26 1.48
CA LYS A 138 -10.42 -4.66 1.95
C LYS A 138 -9.23 -5.57 1.61
N ASP A 139 -8.02 -5.04 1.73
CA ASP A 139 -6.75 -5.77 1.55
C ASP A 139 -6.57 -6.44 0.18
N VAL A 140 -7.15 -5.85 -0.86
CA VAL A 140 -7.01 -6.35 -2.23
C VAL A 140 -5.61 -6.02 -2.78
N SER A 141 -4.98 -6.90 -3.56
CA SER A 141 -3.70 -6.58 -4.21
C SER A 141 -3.72 -5.21 -4.93
N THR A 142 -2.59 -4.50 -4.94
CA THR A 142 -2.43 -3.26 -5.74
C THR A 142 -2.44 -3.51 -7.25
N THR A 143 -2.32 -4.76 -7.69
CA THR A 143 -2.59 -5.19 -9.08
C THR A 143 -3.76 -6.20 -9.07
N PRO A 144 -4.99 -5.75 -8.76
CA PRO A 144 -6.13 -6.65 -8.59
C PRO A 144 -6.50 -7.34 -9.91
N SER A 145 -6.98 -8.58 -9.78
CA SER A 145 -7.70 -9.27 -10.86
C SER A 145 -9.19 -8.96 -10.74
N LEU A 146 -9.72 -8.19 -11.68
CA LEU A 146 -11.13 -7.88 -11.81
C LEU A 146 -11.81 -8.97 -12.63
N ASN A 147 -12.89 -9.55 -12.13
CA ASN A 147 -13.59 -10.68 -12.73
C ASN A 147 -15.10 -10.42 -12.74
N TRP A 148 -15.79 -10.89 -13.77
CA TRP A 148 -17.25 -10.79 -13.91
C TRP A 148 -17.82 -12.03 -14.60
N SER A 149 -19.13 -12.18 -14.57
CA SER A 149 -19.83 -13.22 -15.34
C SER A 149 -19.95 -12.80 -16.80
N PRO A 150 -19.62 -13.66 -17.78
CA PRO A 150 -19.80 -13.35 -19.19
C PRO A 150 -21.25 -12.98 -19.52
N SER A 151 -21.46 -11.87 -20.24
CA SER A 151 -22.78 -11.51 -20.76
C SER A 151 -23.08 -12.31 -22.02
N SER A 152 -24.28 -12.90 -22.10
CA SER A 152 -24.70 -13.63 -23.30
C SER A 152 -24.63 -12.73 -24.54
N GLY A 153 -24.05 -13.25 -25.62
CA GLY A 153 -23.87 -12.53 -26.89
C GLY A 153 -22.85 -11.39 -26.86
N ALA A 154 -22.09 -11.20 -25.77
CA ALA A 154 -20.99 -10.25 -25.72
C ALA A 154 -19.75 -10.80 -26.46
N THR A 155 -19.10 -9.92 -27.23
CA THR A 155 -17.83 -10.22 -27.91
C THR A 155 -16.64 -9.52 -27.25
N SER A 156 -16.89 -8.43 -26.50
CA SER A 156 -15.86 -7.71 -25.76
C SER A 156 -16.43 -6.96 -24.56
N TYR A 157 -15.54 -6.47 -23.69
CA TYR A 157 -15.87 -5.68 -22.51
C TYR A 157 -15.02 -4.43 -22.43
N GLN A 158 -15.53 -3.42 -21.73
CA GLN A 158 -14.76 -2.28 -21.25
C GLN A 158 -14.80 -2.24 -19.73
N VAL A 159 -13.65 -2.01 -19.10
CA VAL A 159 -13.47 -1.94 -17.66
C VAL A 159 -12.92 -0.57 -17.28
N GLN A 160 -13.53 0.06 -16.27
CA GLN A 160 -13.06 1.31 -15.69
C GLN A 160 -12.74 1.14 -14.20
N VAL A 161 -11.66 1.77 -13.74
CA VAL A 161 -11.30 1.93 -12.33
C VAL A 161 -10.99 3.40 -12.05
N SER A 162 -11.51 3.91 -10.93
CA SER A 162 -11.40 5.31 -10.53
C SER A 162 -11.24 5.42 -9.01
N ALA A 163 -10.51 6.43 -8.53
CA ALA A 163 -10.50 6.77 -7.10
C ALA A 163 -11.76 7.55 -6.66
N SER A 164 -12.59 7.98 -7.61
CA SER A 164 -13.86 8.65 -7.39
C SER A 164 -15.04 7.79 -7.86
N SER A 165 -16.11 7.73 -7.07
CA SER A 165 -17.35 7.01 -7.40
C SER A 165 -18.11 7.63 -8.57
N SER A 166 -17.85 8.89 -8.92
CA SER A 166 -18.40 9.54 -10.11
C SER A 166 -17.64 9.21 -11.40
N PHE A 167 -16.52 8.49 -11.31
CA PHE A 167 -15.63 8.18 -12.43
C PHE A 167 -15.09 9.42 -13.16
N GLY A 168 -14.96 10.56 -12.47
CA GLY A 168 -14.44 11.81 -13.04
C GLY A 168 -12.93 11.79 -13.34
N ASN A 169 -12.16 10.92 -12.69
CA ASN A 169 -10.74 10.70 -12.99
C ASN A 169 -10.47 9.19 -13.08
N LEU A 170 -10.23 8.70 -14.30
CA LEU A 170 -10.01 7.29 -14.58
C LEU A 170 -8.53 6.95 -14.40
N ILE A 171 -8.27 5.93 -13.58
CA ILE A 171 -6.93 5.41 -13.31
C ILE A 171 -6.67 4.18 -14.17
N PHE A 172 -7.74 3.48 -14.56
CA PHE A 172 -7.72 2.39 -15.52
C PHE A 172 -8.96 2.49 -16.41
N ASN A 173 -8.78 2.36 -17.72
CA ASN A 173 -9.88 2.39 -18.70
C ASN A 173 -9.47 1.58 -19.92
N GLN A 174 -9.82 0.29 -19.93
CA GLN A 174 -9.44 -0.63 -21.00
C GLN A 174 -10.66 -1.19 -21.70
N SER A 175 -10.64 -1.15 -23.03
CA SER A 175 -11.69 -1.66 -23.92
C SER A 175 -11.23 -2.93 -24.64
N GLU A 176 -12.13 -3.53 -25.43
CA GLU A 176 -11.84 -4.67 -26.32
C GLU A 176 -11.36 -5.94 -25.59
N ILE A 177 -11.73 -6.08 -24.32
CA ILE A 177 -11.36 -7.25 -23.50
C ILE A 177 -12.25 -8.42 -23.92
N SER A 178 -11.67 -9.52 -24.41
CA SER A 178 -12.43 -10.66 -24.96
C SER A 178 -12.83 -11.72 -23.92
N VAL A 179 -12.23 -11.68 -22.73
CA VAL A 179 -12.49 -12.61 -21.62
C VAL A 179 -13.10 -11.86 -20.43
N ALA A 180 -13.79 -12.58 -19.56
CA ALA A 180 -14.50 -11.97 -18.43
C ALA A 180 -13.61 -11.68 -17.21
N SER A 181 -12.37 -11.26 -17.47
CA SER A 181 -11.41 -10.88 -16.43
C SER A 181 -10.31 -9.94 -16.96
N ILE A 182 -9.71 -9.16 -16.06
CA ILE A 182 -8.52 -8.35 -16.35
C ILE A 182 -7.70 -8.04 -15.10
N ASN A 183 -6.37 -7.97 -15.23
CA ASN A 183 -5.50 -7.46 -14.17
C ASN A 183 -5.25 -5.96 -14.36
N VAL A 184 -5.38 -5.19 -13.28
CA VAL A 184 -5.11 -3.75 -13.32
C VAL A 184 -3.60 -3.51 -13.22
N THR A 185 -3.06 -2.77 -14.19
CA THR A 185 -1.66 -2.33 -14.22
C THR A 185 -1.57 -0.90 -14.79
N PRO A 186 -0.61 -0.07 -14.37
CA PRO A 186 0.39 -0.31 -13.31
C PRO A 186 -0.23 -0.44 -11.91
N ALA A 187 0.58 -0.81 -10.91
CA ALA A 187 0.10 -1.00 -9.54
C ALA A 187 -0.59 0.27 -9.01
N LEU A 188 -1.75 0.06 -8.39
CA LEU A 188 -2.53 1.07 -7.70
C LEU A 188 -1.83 1.51 -6.40
N SER A 189 -2.20 2.67 -5.87
CA SER A 189 -1.71 3.15 -4.58
C SER A 189 -2.15 2.22 -3.47
N ASP A 190 -1.26 1.93 -2.52
CA ASP A 190 -1.56 1.17 -1.30
C ASP A 190 -2.68 1.82 -0.49
N GLY A 191 -3.47 1.00 0.21
CA GLY A 191 -4.45 1.46 1.21
C GLY A 191 -5.55 2.39 0.67
N THR A 192 -5.74 2.42 -0.65
CA THR A 192 -6.63 3.37 -1.34
C THR A 192 -7.89 2.66 -1.81
N THR A 193 -9.05 3.28 -1.59
CA THR A 193 -10.33 2.77 -2.09
C THR A 193 -10.53 3.17 -3.54
N TYR A 194 -10.88 2.19 -4.38
CA TYR A 194 -11.17 2.35 -5.79
C TYR A 194 -12.57 1.85 -6.12
N PHE A 195 -13.19 2.47 -7.11
CA PHE A 195 -14.48 2.11 -7.69
C PHE A 195 -14.27 1.55 -9.09
N TRP A 196 -15.00 0.51 -9.45
CA TRP A 196 -14.89 -0.12 -10.75
C TRP A 196 -16.24 -0.57 -11.31
N ARG A 197 -16.32 -0.61 -12.64
CA ARG A 197 -17.50 -1.01 -13.41
C ARG A 197 -17.10 -1.59 -14.76
N VAL A 198 -18.00 -2.40 -15.33
CA VAL A 198 -17.78 -3.08 -16.61
C VAL A 198 -19.01 -2.94 -17.50
N ASN A 199 -18.83 -2.71 -18.81
CA ASN A 199 -19.89 -2.84 -19.80
C ASN A 199 -19.50 -3.92 -20.82
N ALA A 200 -20.48 -4.43 -21.57
CA ALA A 200 -20.31 -5.49 -22.55
C ALA A 200 -20.73 -5.00 -23.94
N SER A 201 -20.00 -5.38 -24.97
CA SER A 201 -20.24 -4.95 -26.34
C SER A 201 -20.37 -6.14 -27.29
N ASN A 202 -21.18 -5.96 -28.32
CA ASN A 202 -21.22 -6.80 -29.52
C ASN A 202 -21.40 -5.93 -30.78
N LEU A 203 -21.61 -6.56 -31.94
CA LEU A 203 -21.84 -5.82 -33.19
C LEU A 203 -23.07 -4.88 -33.15
N GLY A 204 -24.02 -5.14 -32.24
CA GLY A 204 -25.19 -4.29 -32.03
C GLY A 204 -24.94 -3.11 -31.11
N GLY A 205 -23.76 -2.99 -30.50
CA GLY A 205 -23.41 -1.91 -29.59
C GLY A 205 -23.11 -2.36 -28.17
N THR A 206 -23.14 -1.40 -27.25
CA THR A 206 -22.65 -1.55 -25.88
C THR A 206 -23.80 -1.50 -24.89
N SER A 207 -23.73 -2.36 -23.88
CA SER A 207 -24.68 -2.41 -22.78
C SER A 207 -24.51 -1.21 -21.84
N ASN A 208 -25.48 -1.00 -20.95
CA ASN A 208 -25.25 -0.14 -19.80
C ASN A 208 -24.09 -0.67 -18.95
N TRP A 209 -23.48 0.21 -18.16
CA TRP A 209 -22.52 -0.20 -17.14
C TRP A 209 -23.15 -1.16 -16.14
N SER A 210 -22.35 -2.10 -15.63
CA SER A 210 -22.66 -2.89 -14.44
C SER A 210 -23.01 -2.00 -13.25
N THR A 211 -23.57 -2.59 -12.19
CA THR A 211 -23.51 -1.95 -10.88
C THR A 211 -22.05 -1.65 -10.53
N THR A 212 -21.82 -0.50 -9.90
CA THR A 212 -20.47 -0.13 -9.45
C THR A 212 -20.13 -0.93 -8.20
N ARG A 213 -18.91 -1.47 -8.15
CA ARG A 213 -18.32 -2.05 -6.94
C ARG A 213 -17.12 -1.25 -6.50
N SER A 214 -16.73 -1.42 -5.25
CA SER A 214 -15.51 -0.83 -4.70
C SER A 214 -14.63 -1.85 -3.98
N PHE A 215 -13.34 -1.54 -3.87
CA PHE A 215 -12.38 -2.28 -3.06
C PHE A 215 -11.30 -1.35 -2.52
N THR A 216 -10.65 -1.74 -1.42
CA THR A 216 -9.49 -1.04 -0.85
C THR A 216 -8.24 -1.89 -1.03
N THR A 217 -7.20 -1.31 -1.60
CA THR A 217 -5.93 -2.00 -1.81
C THR A 217 -5.22 -2.31 -0.49
N THR A 218 -4.44 -3.39 -0.47
CA THR A 218 -3.56 -3.77 0.63
C THR A 218 -2.46 -2.73 0.78
N ILE A 219 -1.86 -2.69 1.96
CA ILE A 219 -0.65 -1.91 2.18
C ILE A 219 0.53 -2.86 2.16
N ASN A 220 1.22 -2.91 1.02
CA ASN A 220 2.47 -3.67 0.90
C ASN A 220 3.62 -2.86 1.50
N GLU A 221 3.74 -2.86 2.83
CA GLU A 221 4.94 -2.35 3.48
C GLU A 221 6.02 -3.45 3.50
N THR A 222 7.14 -3.21 2.81
CA THR A 222 8.34 -4.03 3.00
C THR A 222 8.76 -3.95 4.45
N ARG A 223 8.85 -5.10 5.13
CA ARG A 223 9.28 -5.18 6.52
C ARG A 223 10.77 -4.89 6.65
N ILE A 224 11.13 -4.10 7.64
CA ILE A 224 12.48 -3.78 8.07
C ILE A 224 12.64 -4.16 9.54
N PRO A 225 13.05 -5.40 9.86
CA PRO A 225 13.19 -5.84 11.24
C PRO A 225 14.28 -5.07 12.00
N THR A 226 15.23 -4.46 11.29
CA THR A 226 16.31 -3.67 11.88
C THR A 226 16.62 -2.44 11.05
N ILE A 227 17.12 -1.38 11.69
CA ILE A 227 17.57 -0.14 11.06
C ILE A 227 18.91 0.31 11.65
N ASP A 228 19.79 0.86 10.83
CA ASP A 228 21.06 1.43 11.28
C ASP A 228 20.89 2.95 11.44
N PHE A 229 21.11 3.46 12.66
CA PHE A 229 20.94 4.87 12.99
C PHE A 229 22.00 5.32 13.99
N SER A 230 22.64 6.46 13.71
CA SER A 230 23.70 7.06 14.55
C SER A 230 24.84 6.08 14.89
N GLY A 231 25.23 5.25 13.92
CA GLY A 231 26.30 4.26 14.08
C GLY A 231 25.94 3.03 14.90
N LEU A 232 24.67 2.86 15.25
CA LEU A 232 24.15 1.72 16.00
C LEU A 232 23.10 0.96 15.20
N LYS A 233 22.98 -0.34 15.50
CA LYS A 233 21.92 -1.18 14.95
C LYS A 233 20.76 -1.27 15.93
N TRP A 234 19.55 -1.07 15.40
CA TRP A 234 18.32 -1.06 16.17
C TRP A 234 17.33 -2.09 15.64
N ASN A 235 16.60 -2.76 16.52
CA ASN A 235 15.45 -3.58 16.17
C ASN A 235 14.22 -2.69 16.03
N VAL A 236 13.38 -2.93 15.02
CA VAL A 236 12.13 -2.19 14.80
C VAL A 236 10.95 -2.94 15.40
N SER A 237 10.14 -2.26 16.21
CA SER A 237 8.98 -2.82 16.89
C SER A 237 7.91 -3.29 15.90
N SER A 238 7.25 -4.41 16.22
CA SER A 238 6.15 -4.96 15.41
C SER A 238 5.16 -5.74 16.27
N GLY A 239 3.92 -5.88 15.79
CA GLY A 239 2.89 -6.68 16.47
C GLY A 239 1.96 -5.84 17.32
N PHE A 240 1.37 -6.43 18.36
CA PHE A 240 0.46 -5.74 19.28
C PHE A 240 0.96 -5.88 20.71
N SER A 241 1.35 -4.77 21.33
CA SER A 241 1.96 -4.75 22.68
C SER A 241 1.90 -3.37 23.31
N GLY A 242 2.22 -3.27 24.59
CA GLY A 242 2.39 -1.99 25.28
C GLY A 242 3.60 -1.17 24.78
N PRO A 243 3.73 0.09 25.23
CA PRO A 243 2.78 0.82 26.09
C PRO A 243 1.44 1.13 25.41
N GLY A 244 0.41 1.39 26.21
CA GLY A 244 -0.94 1.81 25.78
C GLY A 244 -1.54 0.93 24.68
N PRO A 245 -1.73 -0.37 24.93
CA PRO A 245 -1.58 -1.45 23.93
C PRO A 245 -1.80 -1.00 22.48
N ASN A 246 -0.71 -0.94 21.73
CA ASN A 246 -0.64 -0.35 20.39
C ASN A 246 -0.36 -1.41 19.32
N ASN A 247 -0.76 -1.11 18.07
CA ASN A 247 -0.26 -1.83 16.91
C ASN A 247 1.08 -1.23 16.48
N TRP A 248 2.13 -2.03 16.41
CA TRP A 248 3.47 -1.63 15.99
C TRP A 248 3.74 -2.09 14.57
N LEU A 249 4.25 -1.19 13.73
CA LEU A 249 4.52 -1.46 12.33
C LEU A 249 6.00 -1.29 12.01
N ASN A 250 6.62 -2.38 11.53
CA ASN A 250 8.02 -2.42 11.13
C ASN A 250 8.20 -2.29 9.61
N GLY A 251 7.40 -1.46 8.95
CA GLY A 251 7.52 -1.25 7.51
C GLY A 251 8.34 -0.01 7.14
N ILE A 252 8.90 -0.01 5.92
CA ILE A 252 9.73 1.08 5.39
C ILE A 252 9.04 2.45 5.31
N LYS A 253 7.70 2.51 5.42
CA LYS A 253 6.93 3.76 5.45
C LYS A 253 6.49 4.14 6.88
N SER A 254 6.92 3.37 7.88
CA SER A 254 6.71 3.62 9.30
C SER A 254 8.00 3.99 10.03
N VAL A 255 9.12 3.40 9.62
CA VAL A 255 10.46 3.74 10.12
C VAL A 255 11.43 3.80 8.95
N TRP A 256 12.20 4.88 8.81
CA TRP A 256 13.22 4.97 7.74
C TRP A 256 14.32 5.98 8.09
N ILE A 257 15.42 5.93 7.35
CA ILE A 257 16.48 6.94 7.36
C ILE A 257 16.36 7.77 6.08
N ASP A 258 16.36 9.09 6.21
CA ASP A 258 16.36 9.99 5.05
C ASP A 258 17.77 10.18 4.46
N ASN A 259 17.87 10.98 3.38
CA ASN A 259 19.14 11.25 2.73
C ASN A 259 20.12 12.07 3.60
N SER A 260 19.65 12.69 4.70
CA SER A 260 20.48 13.43 5.65
C SER A 260 21.03 12.54 6.77
N GLY A 261 20.57 11.29 6.86
CA GLY A 261 20.91 10.36 7.95
C GLY A 261 19.97 10.49 9.16
N SER A 262 18.92 11.30 9.08
CA SER A 262 17.92 11.45 10.13
C SER A 262 16.98 10.26 10.15
N LEU A 263 16.60 9.82 11.34
CA LEU A 263 15.62 8.76 11.56
C LEU A 263 14.22 9.34 11.65
N HIS A 264 13.30 8.71 10.93
CA HIS A 264 11.89 9.04 10.91
C HIS A 264 11.08 7.90 11.51
N LEU A 265 10.11 8.25 12.36
CA LEU A 265 9.10 7.36 12.94
C LEU A 265 7.72 7.93 12.63
N LYS A 266 6.77 7.07 12.25
CA LYS A 266 5.41 7.47 11.89
C LYS A 266 4.35 6.85 12.79
N ILE A 267 3.39 7.67 13.22
CA ILE A 267 2.06 7.22 13.64
C ILE A 267 1.14 7.37 12.44
N ARG A 268 0.51 6.28 12.01
CA ARG A 268 -0.23 6.26 10.76
C ARG A 268 -1.49 5.43 10.80
N LYS A 269 -2.43 5.75 9.93
CA LYS A 269 -3.71 5.03 9.81
C LYS A 269 -3.67 4.12 8.59
N ILE A 270 -3.95 2.84 8.80
CA ILE A 270 -4.00 1.82 7.75
C ILE A 270 -5.36 1.12 7.86
N GLY A 271 -6.21 1.34 6.87
CA GLY A 271 -7.63 0.98 6.96
C GLY A 271 -8.28 1.66 8.17
N GLU A 272 -8.78 0.85 9.11
CA GLU A 272 -9.43 1.34 10.33
C GLU A 272 -8.51 1.36 11.57
N LYS A 273 -7.26 0.86 11.42
CA LYS A 273 -6.33 0.72 12.55
C LYS A 273 -5.26 1.80 12.53
N TRP A 274 -4.86 2.22 13.72
CA TRP A 274 -3.70 3.09 13.94
C TRP A 274 -2.48 2.26 14.31
N TYR A 275 -1.36 2.62 13.70
CA TYR A 275 -0.08 1.98 13.89
C TYR A 275 0.94 2.99 14.40
N CYS A 276 1.70 2.54 15.40
CA CYS A 276 2.80 3.23 16.04
C CYS A 276 4.12 2.67 15.52
N SER A 277 5.21 3.35 15.87
CA SER A 277 6.56 2.94 15.48
C SER A 277 7.53 3.14 16.63
N GLY A 278 8.54 2.28 16.69
CA GLY A 278 9.55 2.34 17.73
C GLY A 278 10.74 1.48 17.37
N ILE A 279 11.87 1.79 17.98
CA ILE A 279 13.12 1.08 17.81
C ILE A 279 13.84 0.86 19.15
N THR A 280 14.59 -0.24 19.23
CA THR A 280 15.39 -0.61 20.41
C THR A 280 16.80 -0.95 19.99
N ALA A 281 17.81 -0.36 20.64
CA ALA A 281 19.20 -0.65 20.33
C ALA A 281 19.52 -2.14 20.57
N GLN A 282 20.35 -2.74 19.72
CA GLN A 282 20.79 -4.11 19.96
C GLN A 282 21.79 -4.20 21.13
N ASP A 283 22.66 -3.20 21.22
CA ASP A 283 23.69 -3.08 22.25
C ASP A 283 23.13 -2.51 23.56
N THR A 284 23.67 -2.98 24.67
CA THR A 284 23.40 -2.43 26.00
C THR A 284 24.35 -1.28 26.30
N MET A 285 23.91 -0.35 27.14
CA MET A 285 24.69 0.82 27.55
C MET A 285 24.65 1.01 29.07
N GLY A 286 25.59 1.79 29.60
CA GLY A 286 25.81 1.95 31.03
C GLY A 286 25.81 3.40 31.49
N TYR A 287 26.44 3.69 32.62
CA TYR A 287 26.61 5.07 33.05
C TYR A 287 27.26 5.92 31.94
N GLY A 288 26.86 7.19 31.86
CA GLY A 288 27.28 8.09 30.79
C GLY A 288 26.27 9.15 30.44
N GLU A 289 26.60 9.93 29.43
CA GLU A 289 25.73 10.94 28.83
C GLU A 289 25.03 10.36 27.60
N TYR A 290 23.70 10.51 27.56
CA TYR A 290 22.83 10.15 26.46
C TYR A 290 22.21 11.40 25.89
N SER A 291 22.34 11.63 24.60
CA SER A 291 21.88 12.85 23.93
C SER A 291 21.10 12.52 22.66
N PHE A 292 19.90 13.09 22.55
CA PHE A 292 18.98 12.94 21.43
C PHE A 292 18.77 14.31 20.78
N SER A 293 19.04 14.43 19.48
CA SER A 293 18.87 15.68 18.72
C SER A 293 17.63 15.57 17.84
N LEU A 294 16.57 16.31 18.19
CA LEU A 294 15.27 16.23 17.54
C LEU A 294 15.15 17.32 16.48
N SER A 295 14.66 16.93 15.30
CA SER A 295 14.32 17.88 14.23
C SER A 295 12.84 18.27 14.28
N SER A 296 12.00 17.39 14.82
CA SER A 296 10.58 17.69 15.04
C SER A 296 10.33 18.61 16.23
N ASP A 297 9.38 19.51 16.09
CA ASP A 297 8.77 20.22 17.22
C ASP A 297 7.78 19.30 17.94
N VAL A 298 8.29 18.61 18.96
CA VAL A 298 7.53 17.66 19.79
C VAL A 298 6.42 18.33 20.62
N GLU A 299 6.43 19.65 20.76
CA GLU A 299 5.39 20.39 21.47
C GLU A 299 4.12 20.53 20.63
N LEU A 300 4.15 20.32 19.32
CA LEU A 300 2.98 20.46 18.45
C LEU A 300 2.14 19.18 18.33
N TYR A 301 2.59 18.06 18.91
CA TYR A 301 1.87 16.80 18.76
C TYR A 301 0.51 16.78 19.48
N ASP A 302 -0.41 16.04 18.86
CA ASP A 302 -1.76 15.79 19.37
C ASP A 302 -1.69 15.22 20.80
N PRO A 303 -2.61 15.57 21.72
CA PRO A 303 -2.52 15.11 23.10
C PRO A 303 -2.50 13.60 23.30
N ASN A 304 -2.99 12.82 22.33
CA ASN A 304 -2.93 11.35 22.39
C ASN A 304 -1.60 10.76 21.91
N ILE A 305 -0.67 11.58 21.41
CA ILE A 305 0.62 11.13 20.90
C ILE A 305 1.70 11.28 21.98
N ILE A 306 2.54 10.27 22.10
CA ILE A 306 3.70 10.25 22.99
C ILE A 306 4.96 9.94 22.19
N VAL A 307 6.00 10.75 22.43
CA VAL A 307 7.39 10.41 22.08
C VAL A 307 8.09 9.98 23.35
N GLY A 308 8.69 8.79 23.36
CA GLY A 308 9.54 8.32 24.45
C GLY A 308 10.99 8.18 23.98
N LEU A 309 11.92 8.81 24.72
CA LEU A 309 13.36 8.69 24.57
C LEU A 309 13.92 8.16 25.88
N PHE A 310 14.28 6.88 25.92
CA PHE A 310 14.47 6.25 27.21
C PHE A 310 15.50 5.13 27.21
N ILE A 311 15.92 4.76 28.41
CA ILE A 311 16.73 3.59 28.67
C ILE A 311 15.96 2.63 29.55
N TYR A 312 15.88 1.37 29.15
CA TYR A 312 14.97 0.38 29.74
C TYR A 312 15.64 -0.97 29.98
N GLU A 313 15.29 -1.59 31.11
CA GLU A 313 15.49 -3.02 31.40
C GLU A 313 14.16 -3.69 31.75
N ASN A 314 13.36 -3.02 32.60
CA ASN A 314 12.02 -3.42 33.02
C ASN A 314 11.31 -2.22 33.67
N ASP A 315 10.03 -2.38 34.03
CA ASP A 315 9.15 -1.32 34.55
C ASP A 315 9.61 -0.67 35.88
N THR A 316 10.64 -1.21 36.54
CA THR A 316 11.23 -0.62 37.77
C THR A 316 12.61 0.00 37.52
N LYS A 317 13.14 -0.15 36.31
CA LYS A 317 14.46 0.31 35.90
C LYS A 317 14.32 0.94 34.52
N GLU A 318 14.00 2.22 34.54
CA GLU A 318 13.81 3.00 33.33
C GLU A 318 14.11 4.49 33.60
N ILE A 319 14.73 5.13 32.60
CA ILE A 319 15.10 6.54 32.61
C ILE A 319 14.48 7.16 31.36
N ASP A 320 13.54 8.06 31.55
CA ASP A 320 12.71 8.60 30.49
C ASP A 320 12.92 10.09 30.28
N ILE A 321 12.99 10.46 29.00
CA ILE A 321 12.55 11.77 28.53
C ILE A 321 11.35 11.53 27.64
N GLU A 322 10.18 12.03 28.06
CA GLU A 322 8.94 11.88 27.31
C GLU A 322 8.42 13.24 26.85
N PHE A 323 7.87 13.25 25.63
CA PHE A 323 7.06 14.34 25.13
C PHE A 323 5.62 13.87 24.96
N SER A 324 4.78 14.26 25.91
CA SER A 324 3.40 13.80 26.05
C SER A 324 2.58 14.84 26.78
N ARG A 325 1.34 14.99 26.33
CA ARG A 325 0.29 15.72 27.04
C ARG A 325 -0.70 14.81 27.76
N TRP A 326 -0.50 13.49 27.70
CA TRP A 326 -1.32 12.49 28.37
C TRP A 326 -2.83 12.68 28.13
N GLY A 327 -3.20 13.03 26.91
CA GLY A 327 -4.59 13.31 26.50
C GLY A 327 -5.15 14.65 26.93
N ASP A 328 -4.42 15.46 27.71
CA ASP A 328 -4.85 16.77 28.20
C ASP A 328 -4.09 17.92 27.51
N ALA A 329 -4.79 18.69 26.68
CA ALA A 329 -4.19 19.80 25.93
C ALA A 329 -3.60 20.91 26.83
N GLY A 330 -4.05 21.03 28.09
CA GLY A 330 -3.53 22.02 29.05
C GLY A 330 -2.27 21.58 29.79
N SER A 331 -1.87 20.32 29.67
CA SER A 331 -0.72 19.77 30.38
C SER A 331 0.61 20.15 29.72
N ASN A 332 1.67 20.18 30.53
CA ASN A 332 3.04 20.31 30.05
C ASN A 332 3.39 19.15 29.10
N ALA A 333 4.08 19.47 28.01
CA ALA A 333 4.48 18.47 27.03
C ALA A 333 5.76 17.71 27.42
N GLY A 334 6.70 18.34 28.13
CA GLY A 334 7.99 17.71 28.48
C GLY A 334 7.97 17.05 29.85
N TRP A 335 8.53 15.85 29.92
CA TRP A 335 8.66 15.07 31.16
C TRP A 335 10.05 14.44 31.27
N TYR A 336 10.64 14.55 32.45
CA TYR A 336 11.74 13.68 32.89
C TYR A 336 11.19 12.71 33.92
N VAL A 337 11.41 11.42 33.74
CA VAL A 337 10.91 10.40 34.66
C VAL A 337 12.01 9.38 34.95
N VAL A 338 12.08 8.93 36.19
CA VAL A 338 12.86 7.75 36.58
C VAL A 338 11.86 6.75 37.15
N GLN A 339 11.58 5.66 36.45
CA GLN A 339 10.51 4.75 36.88
C GLN A 339 10.85 4.02 38.19
N PRO A 340 9.82 3.61 38.96
CA PRO A 340 8.39 3.83 38.74
C PRO A 340 7.97 5.28 39.03
N ALA A 341 7.18 5.88 38.15
CA ALA A 341 6.80 7.29 38.22
C ALA A 341 6.05 7.66 39.52
N SER A 342 6.49 8.75 40.15
CA SER A 342 5.88 9.38 41.30
C SER A 342 6.20 10.88 41.34
N PRO A 343 5.57 11.68 42.20
CA PRO A 343 5.85 13.12 42.27
C PRO A 343 7.30 13.49 42.63
N ILE A 344 8.09 12.56 43.21
CA ILE A 344 9.47 12.85 43.65
C ILE A 344 10.54 12.48 42.61
N ASN A 345 10.20 11.66 41.63
CA ASN A 345 11.10 11.15 40.57
C ASN A 345 10.52 11.41 39.17
N SER A 346 9.62 12.38 39.07
CA SER A 346 9.14 12.94 37.80
C SER A 346 9.23 14.46 37.82
N ASN A 347 9.46 15.06 36.66
CA ASN A 347 9.51 16.51 36.51
C ASN A 347 8.92 16.93 35.17
N SER A 348 7.78 17.64 35.20
CA SER A 348 7.17 18.20 33.99
C SER A 348 7.65 19.62 33.71
N PHE A 349 7.67 20.00 32.43
CA PHE A 349 8.08 21.32 31.97
C PHE A 349 7.51 21.66 30.60
N SER A 350 7.36 22.95 30.31
CA SER A 350 7.02 23.46 28.97
C SER A 350 8.30 23.62 28.15
N LEU A 351 8.23 23.39 26.83
CA LEU A 351 9.41 23.51 25.96
C LEU A 351 9.47 24.87 25.27
N ASN A 352 8.32 25.40 24.83
CA ASN A 352 8.19 26.62 24.02
C ASN A 352 9.10 26.59 22.77
N LEU A 353 9.07 25.51 21.99
CA LEU A 353 10.00 25.30 20.87
C LEU A 353 9.75 26.23 19.69
N GLN A 354 8.50 26.65 19.45
CA GLN A 354 8.15 27.56 18.35
C GLN A 354 8.66 27.10 16.97
N GLY A 355 8.61 25.79 16.70
CA GLY A 355 9.09 25.17 15.47
C GLY A 355 10.59 24.91 15.41
N GLN A 356 11.35 25.21 16.47
CA GLN A 356 12.79 25.03 16.49
C GLN A 356 13.21 23.59 16.86
N PRO A 357 14.29 23.06 16.26
CA PRO A 357 14.91 21.82 16.72
C PRO A 357 15.43 21.93 18.15
N SER A 358 15.58 20.78 18.82
CA SER A 358 15.97 20.71 20.22
C SER A 358 16.94 19.56 20.49
N THR A 359 17.67 19.65 21.60
CA THR A 359 18.52 18.57 22.10
C THR A 359 18.12 18.22 23.52
N HIS A 360 17.88 16.94 23.78
CA HIS A 360 17.48 16.42 25.07
C HIS A 360 18.47 15.38 25.52
N LYS A 361 18.95 15.49 26.75
CA LYS A 361 19.99 14.61 27.27
C LYS A 361 19.82 14.29 28.73
N PHE A 362 20.40 13.18 29.14
CA PHE A 362 20.64 12.90 30.55
C PHE A 362 22.05 12.38 30.78
N THR A 363 22.65 12.77 31.90
CA THR A 363 23.88 12.19 32.42
C THR A 363 23.54 11.27 33.57
N TRP A 364 23.82 9.98 33.40
CA TRP A 364 23.56 8.92 34.36
C TRP A 364 24.86 8.52 35.05
N THR A 365 24.87 8.65 36.38
CA THR A 365 25.92 8.13 37.24
C THR A 365 25.30 7.24 38.32
N LYS A 366 26.14 6.56 39.10
CA LYS A 366 25.69 5.77 40.24
C LYS A 366 24.94 6.60 41.31
N ASP A 367 25.24 7.91 41.39
CA ASP A 367 24.77 8.78 42.47
C ASP A 367 23.72 9.81 42.01
N SER A 368 23.57 10.02 40.70
CA SER A 368 22.66 11.03 40.17
C SER A 368 22.24 10.80 38.72
N LEU A 369 21.08 11.36 38.38
CA LEU A 369 20.62 11.58 37.01
C LEU A 369 20.45 13.08 36.77
N LYS A 370 21.20 13.64 35.83
CA LYS A 370 21.07 15.04 35.41
C LYS A 370 20.41 15.10 34.04
N PHE A 371 19.17 15.56 33.99
CA PHE A 371 18.42 15.79 32.76
C PHE A 371 18.56 17.23 32.29
N GLN A 372 18.73 17.42 30.98
CA GLN A 372 18.84 18.73 30.37
C GLN A 372 18.18 18.76 28.99
N SER A 373 17.48 19.84 28.68
CA SER A 373 16.88 20.12 27.38
C SER A 373 17.38 21.47 26.88
N TYR A 374 17.67 21.57 25.58
CA TYR A 374 18.22 22.76 24.93
C TYR A 374 17.51 23.05 23.63
N PHE A 375 17.42 24.33 23.27
CA PHE A 375 17.18 24.74 21.89
C PHE A 375 18.39 24.39 21.01
N ALA A 376 18.20 24.30 19.69
CA ALA A 376 19.30 24.13 18.74
C ALA A 376 20.40 25.21 18.85
N SER A 377 20.06 26.41 19.33
CA SER A 377 21.00 27.50 19.61
C SER A 377 21.98 27.21 20.76
N GLY A 378 21.74 26.15 21.54
CA GLY A 378 22.47 25.83 22.77
C GLY A 378 21.90 26.50 24.02
N GLN A 379 20.83 27.29 23.92
CA GLN A 379 20.14 27.84 25.08
C GLN A 379 19.43 26.75 25.88
N LEU A 380 19.63 26.74 27.20
CA LEU A 380 18.97 25.81 28.12
C LEU A 380 17.46 26.09 28.19
N ILE A 381 16.66 25.05 27.98
CA ILE A 381 15.20 25.03 28.20
C ILE A 381 14.91 24.61 29.64
N LYS A 382 15.49 23.48 30.06
CA LYS A 382 15.19 22.87 31.35
C LYS A 382 16.37 22.04 31.85
N GLU A 383 16.66 22.14 33.14
CA GLU A 383 17.56 21.25 33.87
C GLU A 383 16.83 20.64 35.09
N TRP A 384 17.13 19.38 35.40
CA TRP A 384 16.70 18.74 36.63
C TRP A 384 17.74 17.70 37.06
N ILE A 385 18.06 17.67 38.36
CA ILE A 385 19.00 16.70 38.94
C ILE A 385 18.23 15.85 39.95
N TYR A 386 18.18 14.54 39.70
CA TYR A 386 17.62 13.55 40.59
C TYR A 386 18.73 12.78 41.31
N LYS A 387 18.60 12.64 42.64
CA LYS A 387 19.52 11.89 43.52
C LYS A 387 18.76 10.90 44.41
N GLY A 388 17.56 10.50 43.99
CA GLY A 388 16.69 9.66 44.79
C GLY A 388 16.99 8.16 44.61
N PRO A 389 16.25 7.31 45.35
CA PRO A 389 16.54 5.88 45.44
C PRO A 389 16.22 5.09 44.17
N ASN A 390 15.48 5.67 43.22
CA ASN A 390 15.07 4.98 41.99
C ASN A 390 16.11 5.06 40.86
N ILE A 391 17.29 5.66 41.09
CA ILE A 391 18.36 5.65 40.10
C ILE A 391 18.71 4.21 39.76
N PRO A 392 18.56 3.77 38.49
CA PRO A 392 18.89 2.41 38.13
C PRO A 392 20.38 2.15 38.33
N VAL A 393 20.69 0.96 38.83
CA VAL A 393 22.07 0.45 38.84
C VAL A 393 22.40 0.00 37.43
N GLN A 394 23.61 0.30 36.93
CA GLN A 394 24.04 -0.13 35.60
C GLN A 394 23.94 -1.65 35.45
N ASN A 395 22.97 -2.11 34.66
CA ASN A 395 22.82 -3.52 34.30
C ASN A 395 22.12 -3.69 32.96
N GLN A 396 22.87 -3.93 31.88
CA GLN A 396 22.34 -4.38 30.58
C GLN A 396 21.16 -3.58 29.99
N MET A 397 20.98 -2.31 30.35
CA MET A 397 19.86 -1.51 29.86
C MET A 397 20.08 -1.09 28.41
N LYS A 398 18.99 -0.96 27.64
CA LYS A 398 19.05 -0.61 26.22
C LYS A 398 18.40 0.75 25.97
N PRO A 399 18.93 1.56 25.05
CA PRO A 399 18.19 2.70 24.50
C PRO A 399 16.98 2.28 23.69
N HIS A 400 15.88 3.01 23.88
CA HIS A 400 14.65 2.90 23.13
C HIS A 400 14.21 4.28 22.63
N ILE A 401 13.62 4.30 21.44
CA ILE A 401 12.92 5.46 20.87
C ILE A 401 11.56 4.95 20.42
N ASN A 402 10.47 5.49 20.94
CA ASN A 402 9.12 5.13 20.50
C ASN A 402 8.26 6.36 20.19
N PHE A 403 7.28 6.15 19.32
CA PHE A 403 6.31 7.15 18.89
C PHE A 403 4.94 6.47 18.84
N TRP A 404 4.14 6.70 19.87
CA TRP A 404 3.00 5.84 20.20
C TRP A 404 1.75 6.61 20.66
N LEU A 405 0.63 5.89 20.77
CA LEU A 405 -0.67 6.47 21.13
C LEU A 405 -1.10 6.08 22.54
N MET A 406 -1.53 7.06 23.33
CA MET A 406 -2.04 6.86 24.67
C MET A 406 -3.25 5.92 24.63
N SER A 407 -3.14 4.76 25.29
CA SER A 407 -4.18 3.72 25.31
C SER A 407 -4.64 3.26 23.92
N GLY A 408 -3.81 3.39 22.89
CA GLY A 408 -4.13 3.03 21.50
C GLY A 408 -5.18 3.93 20.85
N LEU A 409 -5.54 5.04 21.49
CA LEU A 409 -6.54 5.98 20.98
C LEU A 409 -5.98 6.77 19.81
N ALA A 410 -6.76 6.88 18.74
CA ALA A 410 -6.42 7.72 17.58
C ALA A 410 -6.05 9.15 18.02
N PRO A 411 -5.14 9.84 17.30
CA PRO A 411 -4.97 11.28 17.43
C PRO A 411 -6.33 11.99 17.40
N LYS A 412 -6.58 12.94 18.30
CA LYS A 412 -7.87 13.65 18.36
C LYS A 412 -8.17 14.39 17.06
N ASN A 413 -7.13 14.94 16.43
CA ASN A 413 -7.23 15.58 15.12
C ASN A 413 -7.41 14.59 13.93
N GLN A 414 -7.38 13.27 14.18
CA GLN A 414 -7.47 12.20 13.18
C GLN A 414 -6.37 12.21 12.11
N ASN A 415 -5.30 12.97 12.30
CA ASN A 415 -4.21 13.08 11.35
C ASN A 415 -3.07 12.13 11.72
N GLU A 416 -2.38 11.63 10.69
CA GLU A 416 -1.08 10.97 10.88
C GLU A 416 -0.05 11.96 11.42
N ALA A 417 0.98 11.45 12.08
CA ALA A 417 2.07 12.27 12.61
C ALA A 417 3.42 11.62 12.30
N GLU A 418 4.45 12.46 12.24
CA GLU A 418 5.83 12.07 11.95
C GLU A 418 6.76 12.66 12.99
N PHE A 419 7.69 11.84 13.46
CA PHE A 419 8.73 12.18 14.41
C PHE A 419 10.12 11.96 13.80
N VAL A 420 10.93 13.02 13.81
CA VAL A 420 12.24 13.08 13.17
C VAL A 420 13.31 13.37 14.21
N ILE A 421 14.29 12.49 14.28
CA ILE A 421 15.48 12.59 15.14
C ILE A 421 16.74 12.54 14.27
N SER A 422 17.55 13.59 14.32
CA SER A 422 18.74 13.71 13.47
C SER A 422 19.95 12.97 14.03
N ASN A 423 20.02 12.78 15.35
CA ASN A 423 21.16 12.11 15.97
C ASN A 423 20.85 11.52 17.35
N PHE A 424 21.48 10.40 17.65
CA PHE A 424 21.61 9.84 18.99
C PHE A 424 23.10 9.68 19.34
N LYS A 425 23.50 10.18 20.50
CA LYS A 425 24.89 10.10 20.97
C LYS A 425 24.95 9.55 22.38
N TYR A 426 25.80 8.54 22.58
CA TYR A 426 26.15 8.02 23.90
C TYR A 426 27.63 8.24 24.19
N ILE A 427 27.94 8.81 25.35
CA ILE A 427 29.30 8.99 25.88
C ILE A 427 29.37 8.30 27.23
N SER A 428 30.04 7.15 27.32
CA SER A 428 30.20 6.42 28.58
C SER A 428 30.94 7.27 29.63
N SER A 429 30.46 7.24 30.88
CA SER A 429 31.16 7.88 32.01
C SER A 429 32.31 7.02 32.55
N LEU A 430 32.37 5.74 32.16
CA LEU A 430 33.45 4.77 32.45
C LEU A 430 34.66 4.93 31.53
N LEU A 431 35.01 6.14 31.10
CA LEU A 431 36.09 6.29 30.13
C LEU A 431 37.36 6.88 30.66
N LEU A 432 37.40 7.24 31.94
CA LEU A 432 38.41 8.13 32.45
C LEU A 432 38.55 7.89 33.97
N ASP A 433 39.47 7.00 34.36
CA ASP A 433 40.11 7.01 35.69
C ASP A 433 41.33 7.94 35.63
N VAL A 434 41.84 8.33 36.79
CA VAL A 434 43.05 9.14 36.89
C VAL A 434 44.17 8.24 37.38
N ASP A 435 45.17 7.99 36.54
CA ASP A 435 46.34 7.22 36.97
C ASP A 435 47.08 7.95 38.12
N SER A 436 48.07 7.29 38.73
CA SER A 436 48.83 7.85 39.87
C SER A 436 49.52 9.19 39.58
N ASN A 437 49.58 9.64 38.32
CA ASN A 437 50.19 10.89 37.88
C ASN A 437 49.16 11.95 37.43
N GLY A 438 47.85 11.74 37.65
CA GLY A 438 46.84 12.70 37.22
C GLY A 438 46.37 12.54 35.78
N LYS A 439 46.84 11.52 35.04
CA LYS A 439 46.51 11.32 33.63
C LYS A 439 45.23 10.51 33.49
N VAL A 440 44.37 10.99 32.62
CA VAL A 440 43.08 10.39 32.39
C VAL A 440 43.18 9.14 31.49
N ILE A 441 42.72 7.98 31.95
CA ILE A 441 42.87 6.67 31.29
C ILE A 441 41.54 5.91 31.14
N PRO A 442 41.32 5.11 30.08
CA PRO A 442 40.14 4.25 29.97
C PRO A 442 39.99 3.28 31.15
N THR A 443 38.77 2.89 31.51
CA THR A 443 38.55 1.89 32.59
C THR A 443 38.08 0.53 32.09
N GLU A 444 37.87 0.37 30.78
CA GLU A 444 37.50 -0.90 30.15
C GLU A 444 38.32 -1.18 28.88
N TYR A 445 38.47 -2.47 28.56
CA TYR A 445 38.88 -2.89 27.23
C TYR A 445 37.70 -2.71 26.26
N ARG A 446 37.94 -2.14 25.09
CA ARG A 446 36.89 -1.98 24.07
C ARG A 446 37.44 -1.93 22.66
N LEU A 447 36.85 -2.69 21.75
CA LEU A 447 37.06 -2.59 20.31
C LEU A 447 35.85 -1.89 19.66
N PHE A 448 36.09 -0.80 18.94
CA PHE A 448 35.05 -0.04 18.24
C PHE A 448 34.79 -0.57 16.84
N GLN A 449 33.60 -0.25 16.30
CA GLN A 449 33.34 -0.50 14.89
C GLN A 449 34.27 0.38 14.05
N ASN A 450 34.97 -0.22 13.08
CA ASN A 450 35.84 0.49 12.15
C ASN A 450 35.05 1.56 11.37
N TYR A 451 35.68 2.69 11.08
CA TYR A 451 35.06 3.78 10.31
C TYR A 451 36.02 4.32 9.22
N PRO A 452 35.55 4.48 7.97
CA PRO A 452 34.21 4.10 7.46
C PRO A 452 34.00 2.57 7.41
N ASN A 453 32.74 2.12 7.37
CA ASN A 453 32.32 0.73 7.12
C ASN A 453 30.94 0.71 6.40
N PRO A 454 30.80 0.22 5.15
CA PRO A 454 31.84 -0.34 4.29
C PRO A 454 33.00 0.63 4.03
N PHE A 455 34.19 0.10 3.77
CA PHE A 455 35.39 0.91 3.56
C PHE A 455 36.00 0.71 2.17
N ASN A 456 36.57 1.78 1.61
CA ASN A 456 37.37 1.76 0.38
C ASN A 456 38.24 3.04 0.27
N PRO A 457 39.56 2.94 0.03
CA PRO A 457 40.41 1.77 0.19
C PRO A 457 40.84 1.55 1.65
N GLY A 458 40.52 2.45 2.59
CA GLY A 458 41.00 2.37 3.97
C GLY A 458 39.94 2.65 5.02
N THR A 459 40.24 2.22 6.25
CA THR A 459 39.41 2.39 7.44
C THR A 459 40.30 2.59 8.67
N VAL A 460 39.72 3.11 9.75
CA VAL A 460 40.37 3.22 11.06
C VAL A 460 39.69 2.27 12.03
N ILE A 461 40.49 1.46 12.72
CA ILE A 461 40.04 0.59 13.81
C ILE A 461 40.49 1.22 15.12
N SER A 462 39.52 1.64 15.94
CA SER A 462 39.79 2.24 17.24
C SER A 462 39.59 1.24 18.37
N TYR A 463 40.37 1.35 19.44
CA TYR A 463 40.22 0.55 20.65
C TYR A 463 40.73 1.25 21.92
N ARG A 464 40.40 0.69 23.09
CA ARG A 464 40.78 1.19 24.41
C ARG A 464 41.38 0.10 25.27
N LEU A 465 42.38 0.48 26.06
CA LEU A 465 43.07 -0.35 27.04
C LEU A 465 43.01 0.33 28.41
N PRO A 466 42.56 -0.37 29.47
CA PRO A 466 42.50 0.21 30.81
C PRO A 466 43.77 0.02 31.63
N VAL A 467 44.57 -0.99 31.29
CA VAL A 467 45.83 -1.31 31.93
C VAL A 467 46.88 -1.59 30.86
N ILE A 468 48.15 -1.55 31.25
CA ILE A 468 49.24 -2.00 30.37
C ILE A 468 48.95 -3.43 29.89
N SER A 469 49.01 -3.64 28.58
CA SER A 469 48.59 -4.89 27.96
C SER A 469 49.48 -5.25 26.78
N LYS A 470 49.81 -6.53 26.63
CA LYS A 470 50.31 -7.07 25.35
C LYS A 470 49.13 -7.15 24.38
N VAL A 471 49.12 -6.27 23.38
CA VAL A 471 48.03 -6.12 22.41
C VAL A 471 48.36 -6.79 21.10
N THR A 472 47.43 -7.56 20.55
CA THR A 472 47.43 -7.93 19.14
C THR A 472 46.13 -7.49 18.47
N LEU A 473 46.24 -6.72 17.38
CA LEU A 473 45.12 -6.35 16.52
C LEU A 473 45.36 -6.95 15.14
N LYS A 474 44.52 -7.90 14.74
CA LYS A 474 44.70 -8.67 13.51
C LYS A 474 43.44 -8.67 12.66
N VAL A 475 43.63 -8.68 11.34
CA VAL A 475 42.58 -8.77 10.32
C VAL A 475 42.55 -10.18 9.75
N TYR A 476 41.36 -10.72 9.53
CA TYR A 476 41.09 -12.07 9.02
C TYR A 476 40.10 -12.03 7.87
N ASP A 477 40.18 -12.98 6.95
CA ASP A 477 39.13 -13.22 5.96
C ASP A 477 37.98 -14.07 6.55
N PHE A 478 36.97 -14.34 5.72
CA PHE A 478 35.79 -15.10 6.13
C PHE A 478 36.06 -16.58 6.47
N LEU A 479 37.23 -17.11 6.08
CA LEU A 479 37.68 -18.47 6.44
C LEU A 479 38.52 -18.46 7.72
N GLY A 480 38.71 -17.29 8.35
CA GLY A 480 39.54 -17.12 9.54
C GLY A 480 41.05 -17.09 9.25
N ARG A 481 41.45 -16.97 7.97
CA ARG A 481 42.88 -16.83 7.62
C ARG A 481 43.33 -15.41 7.93
N GLU A 482 44.47 -15.28 8.60
CA GLU A 482 45.06 -13.98 8.91
C GLU A 482 45.49 -13.26 7.62
N ILE A 483 45.06 -12.01 7.48
CA ILE A 483 45.34 -11.13 6.34
C ILE A 483 46.39 -10.09 6.69
N SER A 484 46.33 -9.55 7.90
CA SER A 484 47.27 -8.52 8.36
C SER A 484 47.33 -8.51 9.88
N THR A 485 48.52 -8.28 10.43
CA THR A 485 48.72 -7.86 11.82
C THR A 485 48.94 -6.34 11.83
N LEU A 486 48.07 -5.61 12.51
CA LEU A 486 48.11 -4.15 12.58
C LEU A 486 48.81 -3.64 13.83
N VAL A 487 48.76 -4.41 14.92
CA VAL A 487 49.41 -4.13 16.20
C VAL A 487 49.86 -5.45 16.80
N ASP A 488 51.09 -5.52 17.30
CA ASP A 488 51.63 -6.65 18.09
C ASP A 488 52.71 -6.15 19.05
N GLU A 489 52.31 -5.40 20.07
CA GLU A 489 53.22 -4.73 21.00
C GLU A 489 52.60 -4.57 22.38
N GLU A 490 53.41 -4.22 23.38
CA GLU A 490 52.91 -3.83 24.69
C GLU A 490 52.51 -2.36 24.65
N GLN A 491 51.26 -2.06 25.03
CA GLN A 491 50.70 -0.71 25.00
C GLN A 491 50.24 -0.29 26.40
N GLN A 492 50.48 0.98 26.71
CA GLN A 492 50.04 1.62 27.96
C GLN A 492 48.50 1.79 28.00
N PRO A 493 47.91 2.13 29.16
CA PRO A 493 46.51 2.51 29.22
C PRO A 493 46.22 3.70 28.30
N GLY A 494 45.18 3.61 27.48
CA GLY A 494 44.88 4.64 26.48
C GLY A 494 43.87 4.26 25.42
N SER A 495 43.51 5.25 24.60
CA SER A 495 42.75 5.06 23.37
C SER A 495 43.70 5.04 22.18
N TYR A 496 43.51 4.09 21.28
CA TYR A 496 44.38 3.83 20.14
C TYR A 496 43.58 3.76 18.85
N ASN A 497 44.21 4.18 17.75
CA ASN A 497 43.69 4.10 16.39
C ASN A 497 44.71 3.38 15.53
N SER A 498 44.28 2.35 14.82
CA SER A 498 45.10 1.63 13.86
C SER A 498 44.48 1.73 12.46
N GLN A 499 45.29 2.12 11.49
CA GLN A 499 44.83 2.30 10.11
C GLN A 499 44.96 0.99 9.34
N PHE A 500 43.91 0.62 8.62
CA PHE A 500 43.93 -0.51 7.69
C PHE A 500 43.60 0.00 6.29
N SER A 501 44.45 -0.31 5.30
CA SER A 501 44.27 0.12 3.91
C SER A 501 44.57 -1.01 2.95
N ILE A 502 43.81 -1.07 1.86
CA ILE A 502 43.91 -2.06 0.79
C ILE A 502 44.47 -1.49 -0.52
N GLN A 503 45.01 -0.26 -0.50
CA GLN A 503 45.50 0.42 -1.72
C GLN A 503 46.52 -0.42 -2.52
N ASN A 504 47.30 -1.28 -1.85
CA ASN A 504 48.30 -2.14 -2.48
C ASN A 504 47.99 -3.65 -2.28
N SER A 505 46.74 -4.04 -2.05
CA SER A 505 46.36 -5.44 -1.82
C SER A 505 45.30 -5.96 -2.80
N GLN A 506 45.38 -7.26 -3.12
CA GLN A 506 44.43 -7.96 -3.99
C GLN A 506 43.21 -8.51 -3.25
N LEU A 507 42.79 -7.87 -2.16
CA LEU A 507 41.61 -8.29 -1.40
C LEU A 507 40.34 -8.11 -2.23
N SER A 508 39.42 -9.08 -2.18
CA SER A 508 38.13 -9.05 -2.87
C SER A 508 37.10 -8.27 -2.06
N SER A 509 36.10 -7.69 -2.73
CA SER A 509 34.95 -7.10 -2.02
C SER A 509 34.21 -8.19 -1.26
N SER A 510 34.34 -8.19 0.07
CA SER A 510 33.88 -9.26 0.94
C SER A 510 33.78 -8.78 2.38
N ILE A 511 33.33 -9.68 3.26
CA ILE A 511 33.36 -9.52 4.71
C ILE A 511 34.73 -9.96 5.22
N TYR A 512 35.31 -9.10 6.06
CA TYR A 512 36.51 -9.36 6.83
C TYR A 512 36.20 -9.22 8.31
N PHE A 513 37.05 -9.80 9.14
CA PHE A 513 36.97 -9.69 10.59
C PHE A 513 38.23 -9.06 11.12
N TYR A 514 38.12 -8.30 12.20
CA TYR A 514 39.28 -7.84 12.97
C TYR A 514 39.08 -8.20 14.43
N ARG A 515 40.15 -8.67 15.05
CA ARG A 515 40.16 -9.13 16.43
C ARG A 515 41.21 -8.38 17.22
N LEU A 516 40.81 -7.85 18.36
CA LEU A 516 41.67 -7.30 19.38
C LEU A 516 41.83 -8.35 20.49
N GLN A 517 43.08 -8.71 20.79
CA GLN A 517 43.46 -9.48 21.97
C GLN A 517 44.32 -8.60 22.87
N ALA A 518 44.00 -8.51 24.15
CA ALA A 518 44.77 -7.78 25.15
C ALA A 518 44.71 -8.52 26.50
N GLY A 519 45.76 -9.28 26.83
CA GLY A 519 45.72 -10.23 27.96
C GLY A 519 44.59 -11.26 27.77
N GLU A 520 43.72 -11.41 28.77
CA GLU A 520 42.52 -12.27 28.72
C GLU A 520 41.38 -11.71 27.85
N PHE A 521 41.40 -10.40 27.54
CA PHE A 521 40.35 -9.79 26.74
C PHE A 521 40.49 -10.16 25.25
N SER A 522 39.39 -10.62 24.65
CA SER A 522 39.29 -10.88 23.21
C SER A 522 37.96 -10.36 22.67
N GLN A 523 38.01 -9.49 21.66
CA GLN A 523 36.81 -9.04 20.96
C GLN A 523 37.03 -9.04 19.45
N THR A 524 36.05 -9.56 18.72
CA THR A 524 36.06 -9.60 17.24
C THR A 524 34.91 -8.78 16.70
N LYS A 525 35.16 -7.99 15.66
CA LYS A 525 34.14 -7.28 14.90
C LYS A 525 34.31 -7.54 13.40
N LYS A 526 33.22 -7.35 12.66
CA LYS A 526 33.19 -7.51 11.19
C LYS A 526 33.38 -6.16 10.50
N MET A 527 33.97 -6.16 9.32
CA MET A 527 34.06 -5.01 8.40
C MET A 527 33.79 -5.46 6.97
N ILE A 528 33.32 -4.54 6.12
CA ILE A 528 32.95 -4.81 4.73
C ILE A 528 33.85 -4.01 3.81
N LEU A 529 34.57 -4.69 2.92
CA LEU A 529 35.30 -4.05 1.82
C LEU A 529 34.39 -3.96 0.60
N LEU A 530 34.18 -2.75 0.07
CA LEU A 530 33.40 -2.50 -1.15
C LEU A 530 34.32 -1.87 -2.19
N LYS A 531 34.57 -2.54 -3.33
CA LYS A 531 35.42 -1.98 -4.40
C LYS A 531 34.61 -1.30 -5.46
#